data_AF-A0A0F9CTF9-F1
#
_entry.id   AF-A0A0F9CTF9-F1
#
_cell.length_a   1.000
_cell.length_b   1.000
_cell.length_c   1.000
_cell.angle_alpha   90.00
_cell.angle_beta   90.00
_cell.angle_gamma   90.00
#
_symmetry.space_group_name_H-M   'P 1'
#
loop_
_entity.id
_entity.type
_entity.pdbx_description
1 polymer ?
#
loop_
_entity_poly.entity_id
_entity_poly.type
_entity_poly.pdbx_seq_one_letter_code
_entity_poly.pdbx_strand_id
1 'polypeptide(L)'
;IRGMPRRDFNAASTRLGRLRDRGVDIRRADSALNSFGALRDAGQGVEARVARTEAWDDFLNTLGSLNLDVEATLEARAVKLGEEFLLPGQRGAAEQVIQPPTGSPAFIQSLIDAGLPEETATKVSGVLQTLGARGKQFTRRSLARELGPGLNIRGRSIVDELERLEIITRTEEGVFRVSGETARSRIVQDAVREEQFPGGPMLEWQRKELRTFHSASEPPEWVLKEIFAPDTSITGQPLPLGRKVTGNWQEVRQAAYNEANARRRLDFPDYDNQTAFAAMMKAVYPFWGYEAHRWAWWLPREAIRHPGVWGTWGKYVDNTDQGYVSVPGTPLDVNFARGSIFMGGMRRLQQRDYPEYYDRFEGLSEAIDYGSRWGFYPGFPVSFFMSTWGAKAGKPQIGELLPATARNLLIDIPSIVAPEAWERVRQVIFADRFRDFLIMNEVDAQEIQNPTGVDGKTLLRKKILDEPLDEIETAAWTGGAFGIAVWGPIMEQTGIFRIRHEEKTQLYRDINEIISAETGIPISAVEDLRRFGLRFEDVFGAMHPDVRK
;
A
#
# COMPACT_ATOMS: atom_id res chain seq x y z
N ILE A 1 -1.72 25.52 23.80
CA ILE A 1 -2.20 24.25 24.38
C ILE A 1 -2.20 24.33 25.92
N ARG A 2 -1.13 24.82 26.57
CA ARG A 2 -1.06 24.96 28.04
C ARG A 2 -2.24 25.66 28.73
N GLY A 3 -2.83 26.68 28.11
CA GLY A 3 -3.98 27.40 28.67
C GLY A 3 -5.35 26.74 28.40
N MET A 4 -5.39 25.54 27.80
CA MET A 4 -6.65 24.88 27.46
C MET A 4 -7.19 24.08 28.64
N PRO A 5 -8.50 24.15 28.92
CA PRO A 5 -9.13 23.25 29.87
C PRO A 5 -9.16 21.81 29.33
N ARG A 6 -9.17 20.83 30.23
CA ARG A 6 -9.16 19.37 29.91
C ARG A 6 -10.29 18.93 28.97
N ARG A 7 -11.43 19.62 29.02
CA ARG A 7 -12.58 19.37 28.15
C ARG A 7 -12.30 19.67 26.67
N ASP A 8 -11.28 20.47 26.38
CA ASP A 8 -10.89 20.87 25.02
C ASP A 8 -9.87 19.89 24.39
N PHE A 9 -9.89 18.62 24.80
CA PHE A 9 -9.03 17.54 24.30
C PHE A 9 -8.90 17.52 22.76
N ASN A 10 -10.03 17.57 22.05
CA ASN A 10 -10.04 17.54 20.58
C ASN A 10 -9.29 18.74 19.98
N ALA A 11 -9.42 19.92 20.59
CA ALA A 11 -8.70 21.12 20.18
C ALA A 11 -7.20 21.04 20.49
N ALA A 12 -6.82 20.41 21.60
CA ALA A 12 -5.43 20.13 21.94
C ALA A 12 -4.81 19.15 20.92
N SER A 13 -5.49 18.06 20.59
CA SER A 13 -5.07 17.06 19.58
C SER A 13 -4.90 17.69 18.20
N THR A 14 -5.88 18.50 17.76
CA THR A 14 -5.79 19.22 16.48
C THR A 14 -4.59 20.17 16.44
N ARG A 15 -4.32 20.90 17.53
CA ARG A 15 -3.16 21.80 17.58
C ARG A 15 -1.84 21.05 17.67
N LEU A 16 -1.80 19.88 18.30
CA LEU A 16 -0.62 19.01 18.33
C LEU A 16 -0.32 18.46 16.93
N GLY A 17 -1.35 18.04 16.18
CA GLY A 17 -1.23 17.66 14.77
C GLY A 17 -0.61 18.78 13.92
N ARG A 18 -1.01 20.04 14.13
CA ARG A 18 -0.40 21.19 13.43
C ARG A 18 1.09 21.40 13.77
N LEU A 19 1.55 21.01 14.96
CA LEU A 19 2.98 21.05 15.31
C LEU A 19 3.76 19.95 14.60
N ARG A 20 3.19 18.74 14.49
CA ARG A 20 3.73 17.65 13.67
C ARG A 20 3.86 18.07 12.21
N ASP A 21 2.83 18.70 11.66
CA ASP A 21 2.84 19.18 10.27
C ASP A 21 3.86 20.31 10.03
N ARG A 22 4.34 20.92 11.13
CA ARG A 22 5.43 21.89 11.13
C ARG A 22 6.80 21.27 11.39
N GLY A 23 6.92 19.96 11.56
CA GLY A 23 8.20 19.26 11.74
C GLY A 23 8.64 19.09 13.19
N VAL A 24 7.79 19.44 14.17
CA VAL A 24 8.11 19.23 15.59
C VAL A 24 7.93 17.75 15.95
N ASP A 25 8.92 17.14 16.61
CA ASP A 25 8.79 15.78 17.14
C ASP A 25 7.83 15.76 18.33
N ILE A 26 6.57 15.44 18.07
CA ILE A 26 5.51 15.40 19.09
C ILE A 26 5.31 14.01 19.71
N ARG A 27 6.11 12.97 19.37
CA ARG A 27 5.77 11.57 19.69
C ARG A 27 5.45 11.33 21.17
N ARG A 28 6.23 11.92 22.08
CA ARG A 28 5.98 11.81 23.52
C ARG A 28 4.70 12.51 23.94
N ALA A 29 4.48 13.74 23.43
CA ALA A 29 3.27 14.52 23.75
C ALA A 29 2.00 13.87 23.17
N ASP A 30 2.11 13.25 21.99
CA ASP A 30 1.01 12.52 21.34
C ASP A 30 0.65 11.26 22.12
N SER A 31 1.66 10.50 22.58
CA SER A 31 1.45 9.35 23.46
C SER A 31 0.74 9.74 24.76
N ALA A 32 1.22 10.79 25.45
CA ALA A 32 0.60 11.25 26.70
C ALA A 32 -0.84 11.75 26.48
N LEU A 33 -1.10 12.43 25.36
CA LEU A 33 -2.44 12.87 24.99
C LEU A 33 -3.38 11.68 24.71
N ASN A 34 -2.90 10.64 24.01
CA ASN A 34 -3.68 9.44 23.75
C ASN A 34 -4.01 8.65 25.04
N SER A 35 -3.09 8.60 26.00
CA SER A 35 -3.34 8.03 27.34
C SER A 35 -4.47 8.77 28.05
N PHE A 36 -4.50 10.11 27.99
CA PHE A 36 -5.62 10.90 28.51
C PHE A 36 -6.94 10.60 27.77
N GLY A 37 -6.89 10.47 26.44
CA GLY A 37 -8.06 10.13 25.61
C GLY A 37 -8.68 8.80 26.01
N ALA A 38 -7.87 7.75 26.23
CA ALA A 38 -8.33 6.45 26.69
C ALA A 38 -9.00 6.51 28.08
N LEU A 39 -8.46 7.35 28.98
CA LEU A 39 -9.02 7.54 30.32
C LEU A 39 -10.28 8.41 30.35
N ARG A 40 -10.52 9.22 29.31
CA ARG A 40 -11.73 10.05 29.18
C ARG A 40 -13.00 9.20 29.25
N ASP A 41 -12.94 8.03 28.64
CA ASP A 41 -14.09 7.15 28.46
C ASP A 41 -14.20 6.12 29.62
N ALA A 42 -13.24 6.08 30.54
CA ALA A 42 -13.14 5.12 31.66
C ALA A 42 -14.08 5.38 32.86
N GLY A 43 -15.23 6.03 32.65
CA GLY A 43 -16.24 6.25 33.69
C GLY A 43 -16.00 7.45 34.62
N GLN A 44 -16.87 7.62 35.63
CA GLN A 44 -16.91 8.80 36.51
C GLN A 44 -16.38 8.59 37.94
N GLY A 45 -15.84 7.40 38.25
CA GLY A 45 -15.29 7.07 39.55
C GLY A 45 -14.15 7.99 39.99
N VAL A 46 -13.93 8.10 41.30
CA VAL A 46 -12.89 8.98 41.89
C VAL A 46 -11.50 8.63 41.34
N GLU A 47 -11.17 7.34 41.25
CA GLU A 47 -9.90 6.86 40.67
C GLU A 47 -9.74 7.25 39.20
N ALA A 48 -10.78 7.12 38.38
CA ALA A 48 -10.77 7.55 36.98
C ALA A 48 -10.64 9.08 36.83
N ARG A 49 -11.08 9.87 37.82
CA ARG A 49 -10.87 11.34 37.82
C ARG A 49 -9.43 11.69 38.19
N VAL A 50 -8.82 10.97 39.14
CA VAL A 50 -7.41 11.14 39.52
C VAL A 50 -6.49 10.75 38.36
N ALA A 51 -6.69 9.57 37.77
CA ALA A 51 -5.89 9.10 36.63
C ALA A 51 -5.98 10.05 35.41
N ARG A 52 -7.16 10.60 35.11
CA ARG A 52 -7.32 11.63 34.07
C ARG A 52 -6.57 12.92 34.38
N THR A 53 -6.51 13.29 35.66
CA THR A 53 -5.79 14.49 36.12
C THR A 53 -4.29 14.29 35.88
N GLU A 54 -3.76 13.17 36.33
CA GLU A 54 -2.34 12.81 36.17
C GLU A 54 -1.94 12.69 34.69
N ALA A 55 -2.75 12.01 33.86
CA ALA A 55 -2.47 11.89 32.43
C ALA A 55 -2.49 13.23 31.68
N TRP A 56 -3.38 14.17 32.09
CA TRP A 56 -3.38 15.51 31.52
C TRP A 56 -2.15 16.32 31.94
N ASP A 57 -1.76 16.21 33.21
CA ASP A 57 -0.60 16.94 33.73
C ASP A 57 0.70 16.38 33.13
N ASP A 58 0.79 15.07 32.88
CA ASP A 58 1.89 14.43 32.14
C ASP A 58 1.97 14.91 30.68
N PHE A 59 0.82 15.04 30.00
CA PHE A 59 0.76 15.67 28.68
C PHE A 59 1.29 17.11 28.71
N LEU A 60 0.91 17.92 29.71
CA LEU A 60 1.38 19.30 29.84
C LEU A 60 2.88 19.38 30.15
N ASN A 61 3.40 18.47 30.98
CA ASN A 61 4.83 18.38 31.29
C ASN A 61 5.64 17.96 30.06
N THR A 62 5.12 17.01 29.28
CA THR A 62 5.75 16.57 28.04
C THR A 62 5.78 17.67 26.98
N LEU A 63 4.70 18.46 26.87
CA LEU A 63 4.70 19.70 26.09
C LEU A 63 5.70 20.74 26.60
N GLY A 64 6.04 20.70 27.89
CA GLY A 64 7.11 21.46 28.52
C GLY A 64 8.50 21.09 27.99
N SER A 65 8.70 19.80 27.73
CA SER A 65 9.96 19.21 27.28
C SER A 65 10.16 19.19 25.77
N LEU A 66 9.15 19.58 24.99
CA LEU A 66 9.29 19.71 23.54
C LEU A 66 10.31 20.81 23.27
N ASN A 67 11.50 20.41 22.81
CA ASN A 67 12.53 21.33 22.35
C ASN A 67 12.04 21.91 21.02
N LEU A 68 11.32 23.04 21.09
CA LEU A 68 10.89 23.81 19.93
C LEU A 68 12.11 24.55 19.40
N ASP A 69 13.07 23.81 18.86
CA ASP A 69 14.21 24.39 18.18
C ASP A 69 13.70 24.94 16.84
N VAL A 70 13.32 26.21 16.88
CA VAL A 70 12.72 26.92 15.75
C VAL A 70 13.69 26.96 14.58
N GLU A 71 15.01 27.02 14.83
CA GLU A 71 16.04 27.00 13.79
C GLU A 71 16.10 25.63 13.10
N ALA A 72 16.22 24.53 13.86
CA ALA A 72 16.23 23.18 13.27
C ALA A 72 14.93 22.87 12.50
N THR A 73 13.80 23.40 12.98
CA THR A 73 12.49 23.24 12.31
C THR A 73 12.40 24.05 11.01
N LEU A 74 12.99 25.25 10.98
CA LEU A 74 13.08 26.09 9.77
C LEU A 74 14.07 25.51 8.75
N GLU A 75 15.20 24.96 9.20
CA GLU A 75 16.16 24.26 8.36
C GLU A 75 15.54 23.02 7.71
N ALA A 76 14.86 22.17 8.48
CA ALA A 76 14.14 21.01 7.93
C ALA A 76 13.06 21.39 6.92
N ARG A 77 12.38 22.54 7.13
CA ARG A 77 11.39 23.09 6.18
C ARG A 77 12.06 23.63 4.91
N ALA A 78 13.19 24.31 5.04
CA ALA A 78 13.95 24.84 3.91
C ALA A 78 14.51 23.72 3.03
N VAL A 79 15.01 22.64 3.63
CA VAL A 79 15.45 21.42 2.92
C VAL A 79 14.28 20.81 2.15
N LYS A 80 13.14 20.60 2.81
CA LYS A 80 11.95 20.01 2.17
C LYS A 80 11.39 20.87 1.03
N LEU A 81 11.38 22.19 1.19
CA LEU A 81 11.02 23.12 0.10
C LEU A 81 12.04 23.07 -1.04
N GLY A 82 13.32 22.92 -0.75
CA GLY A 82 14.35 22.69 -1.77
C GLY A 82 14.12 21.40 -2.57
N GLU A 83 13.74 20.31 -1.89
CA GLU A 83 13.43 19.01 -2.53
C GLU A 83 12.18 19.05 -3.41
N GLU A 84 11.17 19.85 -3.03
CA GLU A 84 9.93 20.03 -3.79
C GLU A 84 10.12 20.87 -5.06
N PHE A 85 11.16 21.72 -5.13
CA PHE A 85 11.45 22.58 -6.28
C PHE A 85 12.46 22.00 -7.29
N LEU A 86 13.07 20.85 -7.03
CA LEU A 86 14.06 20.23 -7.94
C LEU A 86 13.42 19.23 -8.90
N LEU A 87 13.70 19.41 -10.20
CA LEU A 87 13.30 18.51 -11.29
C LEU A 87 13.89 17.10 -11.09
N PRO A 88 13.22 16.02 -11.53
CA PRO A 88 13.65 14.63 -11.29
C PRO A 88 15.09 14.29 -11.76
N GLY A 89 15.64 15.04 -12.71
CA GLY A 89 17.03 14.86 -13.20
C GLY A 89 18.12 15.57 -12.39
N GLN A 90 17.77 16.49 -11.48
CA GLN A 90 18.75 17.22 -10.65
C GLN A 90 18.97 16.59 -9.26
N ARG A 91 18.13 15.61 -8.89
CA ARG A 91 18.21 14.91 -7.59
C ARG A 91 19.48 14.08 -7.42
N GLY A 92 20.12 13.64 -8.50
CA GLY A 92 21.34 12.83 -8.43
C GLY A 92 22.66 13.63 -8.33
N ALA A 93 22.65 14.92 -8.65
CA ALA A 93 23.88 15.73 -8.74
C ALA A 93 24.12 16.65 -7.54
N ALA A 94 23.07 16.99 -6.77
CA ALA A 94 23.19 17.95 -5.67
C ALA A 94 23.58 17.33 -4.31
N GLU A 95 23.58 16.00 -4.18
CA GLU A 95 23.78 15.33 -2.87
C GLU A 95 25.03 14.44 -2.78
N GLN A 96 25.98 14.60 -3.71
CA GLN A 96 27.30 13.97 -3.59
C GLN A 96 28.40 15.04 -3.61
N VAL A 97 28.56 15.76 -2.50
CA VAL A 97 29.88 16.26 -2.12
C VAL A 97 30.70 15.03 -1.73
N ILE A 98 31.29 14.35 -2.73
CA ILE A 98 32.19 13.23 -2.51
C ILE A 98 33.40 13.79 -1.75
N GLN A 99 33.43 13.64 -0.43
CA GLN A 99 34.67 13.89 0.30
C GLN A 99 35.75 12.96 -0.27
N PRO A 100 36.91 13.50 -0.68
CA PRO A 100 37.98 12.68 -1.22
C PRO A 100 38.39 11.62 -0.19
N PRO A 101 38.71 10.38 -0.60
CA PRO A 101 39.02 9.30 0.34
C PRO A 101 40.19 9.71 1.23
N THR A 102 40.08 9.40 2.54
CA THR A 102 41.16 9.60 3.52
C THR A 102 42.45 8.95 3.03
N GLY A 103 43.56 9.69 3.05
CA GLY A 103 44.84 9.25 2.48
C GLY A 103 45.10 9.73 1.05
N SER A 104 44.10 10.26 0.33
CA SER A 104 44.32 10.80 -1.02
C SER A 104 45.00 12.18 -0.99
N PRO A 105 45.78 12.54 -2.04
CA PRO A 105 46.34 13.89 -2.17
C PRO A 105 45.28 14.99 -2.11
N ALA A 106 44.08 14.74 -2.64
CA ALA A 106 42.96 15.69 -2.59
C ALA A 106 42.44 15.92 -1.16
N PHE A 107 42.43 14.89 -0.30
CA PHE A 107 42.07 15.02 1.10
C PHE A 107 43.16 15.74 1.91
N ILE A 108 44.44 15.50 1.59
CA ILE A 108 45.55 16.24 2.22
C ILE A 108 45.47 17.72 1.83
N GLN A 109 45.19 18.02 0.55
CA GLN A 109 45.03 19.39 0.08
C GLN A 109 43.84 20.10 0.76
N SER A 110 42.70 19.43 0.96
CA SER A 110 41.56 20.05 1.65
C SER A 110 41.85 20.39 3.11
N LEU A 111 42.68 19.57 3.80
CA LEU A 111 43.18 19.89 5.14
C LEU A 111 44.12 21.09 5.13
N ILE A 112 44.99 21.19 4.13
CA ILE A 112 45.90 22.34 3.96
C ILE A 112 45.10 23.62 3.69
N ASP A 113 44.09 23.55 2.83
CA ASP A 113 43.19 24.66 2.51
C ASP A 113 42.36 25.08 3.74
N ALA A 114 42.05 24.14 4.64
CA ALA A 114 41.46 24.41 5.95
C ALA A 114 42.43 25.03 6.98
N GLY A 115 43.70 25.22 6.60
CA GLY A 115 44.72 25.92 7.37
C GLY A 115 45.62 25.01 8.21
N LEU A 116 45.66 23.70 7.93
CA LEU A 116 46.64 22.79 8.53
C LEU A 116 48.00 22.92 7.82
N PRO A 117 49.14 22.97 8.54
CA PRO A 117 50.44 22.81 7.91
C PRO A 117 50.53 21.47 7.17
N GLU A 118 51.19 21.42 6.01
CA GLU A 118 51.27 20.24 5.14
C GLU A 118 51.74 18.97 5.87
N GLU A 119 52.73 19.08 6.75
CA GLU A 119 53.20 17.97 7.59
C GLU A 119 52.10 17.47 8.55
N THR A 120 51.33 18.39 9.11
CA THR A 120 50.21 18.07 10.01
C THR A 120 49.03 17.47 9.24
N ALA A 121 48.70 18.01 8.07
CA ALA A 121 47.67 17.49 7.19
C ALA A 121 47.98 16.06 6.75
N THR A 122 49.23 15.80 6.36
CA THR A 122 49.72 14.47 5.98
C THR A 122 49.62 13.48 7.15
N LYS A 123 50.03 13.90 8.35
CA LYS A 123 49.93 13.08 9.56
C LYS A 123 48.49 12.77 9.96
N VAL A 124 47.61 13.78 9.94
CA VAL A 124 46.17 13.63 10.20
C VAL A 124 45.55 12.65 9.19
N SER A 125 45.85 12.81 7.91
CA SER A 125 45.38 11.92 6.84
C SER A 125 45.79 10.47 7.08
N GLY A 126 47.06 10.21 7.42
CA GLY A 126 47.55 8.86 7.71
C GLY A 126 46.90 8.23 8.96
N VAL A 127 46.69 9.03 10.01
CA VAL A 127 46.02 8.56 11.24
C VAL A 127 44.54 8.23 10.96
N LEU A 128 43.82 9.10 10.26
CA LEU A 128 42.42 8.88 9.91
C LEU A 128 42.25 7.69 8.96
N GLN A 129 43.15 7.51 7.99
CA GLN A 129 43.16 6.33 7.11
C GLN A 129 43.36 5.04 7.90
N THR A 130 44.28 5.03 8.88
CA THR A 130 44.54 3.87 9.74
C THR A 130 43.35 3.57 10.67
N LEU A 131 42.66 4.61 11.14
CA LEU A 131 41.49 4.47 12.02
C LEU A 131 40.25 4.01 11.24
N GLY A 132 40.00 4.59 10.06
CA GLY A 132 38.90 4.19 9.16
C GLY A 132 39.06 2.76 8.65
N ALA A 133 40.27 2.36 8.24
CA ALA A 133 40.55 0.98 7.83
C ALA A 133 40.27 -0.07 8.95
N ARG A 134 40.22 0.36 10.21
CA ARG A 134 39.92 -0.52 11.36
C ARG A 134 38.44 -0.49 11.76
N GLY A 135 37.61 0.38 11.18
CA GLY A 135 36.20 0.57 11.58
C GLY A 135 36.02 0.90 13.07
N LYS A 136 37.06 1.44 13.72
CA LYS A 136 37.11 1.59 15.17
C LYS A 136 36.61 2.97 15.59
N GLN A 137 35.70 2.99 16.55
CA GLN A 137 35.42 4.18 17.34
C GLN A 137 36.65 4.52 18.19
N PHE A 138 36.98 5.81 18.33
CA PHE A 138 38.13 6.25 19.12
C PHE A 138 37.75 7.31 20.14
N THR A 139 38.34 7.24 21.33
CA THR A 139 38.19 8.29 22.35
C THR A 139 39.09 9.48 22.03
N ARG A 140 38.75 10.67 22.54
CA ARG A 140 39.57 11.89 22.42
C ARG A 140 41.03 11.66 22.83
N ARG A 141 41.26 10.89 23.91
CA ARG A 141 42.59 10.55 24.41
C ARG A 141 43.37 9.64 23.46
N SER A 142 42.70 8.68 22.82
CA SER A 142 43.32 7.80 21.83
C SER A 142 43.75 8.59 20.60
N LEU A 143 42.87 9.45 20.07
CA LEU A 143 43.17 10.25 18.89
C LEU A 143 44.29 11.26 19.16
N ALA A 144 44.27 11.93 20.32
CA ALA A 144 45.34 12.84 20.72
C ALA A 144 46.69 12.14 20.91
N ARG A 145 46.70 10.87 21.33
CA ARG A 145 47.93 10.07 21.46
C ARG A 145 48.54 9.75 20.10
N GLU A 146 47.73 9.35 19.13
CA GLU A 146 48.18 9.01 17.77
C GLU A 146 48.63 10.26 17.00
N LEU A 147 47.93 11.39 17.16
CA LEU A 147 48.33 12.66 16.54
C LEU A 147 49.56 13.28 17.21
N GLY A 148 49.86 12.90 18.45
CA GLY A 148 50.96 13.41 19.26
C GLY A 148 50.50 14.49 20.25
N PRO A 149 50.91 14.42 21.52
CA PRO A 149 50.51 15.41 22.53
C PRO A 149 51.06 16.80 22.17
N GLY A 150 50.20 17.82 22.26
CA GLY A 150 50.60 19.23 22.07
C GLY A 150 50.35 19.82 20.69
N LEU A 151 49.77 19.06 19.76
CA LEU A 151 49.33 19.59 18.46
C LEU A 151 48.11 20.50 18.65
N ASN A 152 48.39 21.81 18.72
CA ASN A 152 47.39 22.86 18.79
C ASN A 152 47.42 23.69 17.51
N ILE A 153 46.27 23.86 16.88
CA ILE A 153 46.09 24.74 15.73
C ILE A 153 45.30 25.95 16.21
N ARG A 154 45.88 27.15 16.07
CA ARG A 154 45.24 28.41 16.46
C ARG A 154 44.73 28.41 17.91
N GLY A 155 45.48 27.78 18.82
CA GLY A 155 45.16 27.71 20.24
C GLY A 155 44.08 26.67 20.62
N ARG A 156 43.62 25.83 19.68
CA ARG A 156 42.69 24.72 19.93
C ARG A 156 43.38 23.38 19.74
N SER A 157 42.93 22.36 20.48
CA SER A 157 43.40 20.99 20.26
C SER A 157 43.06 20.56 18.83
N ILE A 158 43.99 19.87 18.15
CA ILE A 158 43.75 19.30 16.82
C ILE A 158 42.44 18.48 16.75
N VAL A 159 42.05 17.79 17.83
CA VAL A 159 40.81 17.02 17.86
C VAL A 159 39.57 17.92 17.79
N ASP A 160 39.59 19.06 18.47
CA ASP A 160 38.47 20.02 18.45
C ASP A 160 38.36 20.69 17.09
N GLU A 161 39.51 20.91 16.43
CA GLU A 161 39.53 21.48 15.09
C GLU A 161 39.02 20.49 14.04
N LEU A 162 39.33 19.19 14.17
CA LEU A 162 38.79 18.14 13.30
C LEU A 162 37.28 17.92 13.50
N GLU A 163 36.79 18.05 14.74
CA GLU A 163 35.35 18.03 15.05
C GLU A 163 34.65 19.26 14.46
N ARG A 164 35.25 20.45 14.59
CA ARG A 164 34.74 21.71 14.01
C ARG A 164 34.67 21.69 12.49
N LEU A 165 35.67 21.09 11.84
CA LEU A 165 35.72 20.92 10.39
C LEU A 165 34.84 19.76 9.90
N GLU A 166 34.08 19.13 10.79
CA GLU A 166 33.20 17.99 10.51
C GLU A 166 33.93 16.82 9.84
N ILE A 167 35.24 16.67 10.05
CA ILE A 167 36.03 15.52 9.56
C ILE A 167 35.83 14.31 10.46
N ILE A 168 35.55 14.55 11.74
CA ILE A 168 35.14 13.53 12.70
C ILE A 168 33.84 13.95 13.40
N THR A 169 32.97 13.00 13.69
CA THR A 169 31.72 13.23 14.44
C THR A 169 31.78 12.53 15.80
N ARG A 170 31.32 13.21 16.85
CA ARG A 170 31.16 12.62 18.19
C ARG A 170 29.80 11.91 18.28
N THR A 171 29.79 10.69 18.79
CA THR A 171 28.56 9.92 19.07
C THR A 171 27.99 10.28 20.45
N GLU A 172 26.75 9.84 20.71
CA GLU A 172 26.09 9.99 22.02
C GLU A 172 26.89 9.36 23.17
N GLU A 173 27.70 8.33 22.88
CA GLU A 173 28.57 7.64 23.84
C GLU A 173 29.91 8.38 24.10
N GLY A 174 30.12 9.55 23.49
CA GLY A 174 31.32 10.36 23.69
C GLY A 174 32.58 9.86 22.97
N VAL A 175 32.41 8.97 21.98
CA VAL A 175 33.48 8.49 21.10
C VAL A 175 33.37 9.14 19.71
N PHE A 176 34.49 9.17 18.98
CA PHE A 176 34.57 9.80 17.66
C PHE A 176 34.60 8.75 16.54
N ARG A 177 34.04 9.12 15.38
CA ARG A 177 34.12 8.39 14.11
C ARG A 177 34.50 9.35 12.99
N VAL A 178 35.06 8.85 11.88
CA VAL A 178 35.36 9.68 10.71
C VAL A 178 34.05 10.02 9.98
N SER A 179 33.79 11.29 9.74
CA SER A 179 32.61 11.76 9.01
C SER A 179 32.66 11.26 7.57
N GLY A 180 31.54 10.77 7.05
CA GLY A 180 31.47 10.08 5.75
C GLY A 180 31.53 8.56 5.87
N GLU A 181 32.15 8.01 6.92
CA GLU A 181 32.00 6.60 7.27
C GLU A 181 30.61 6.31 7.84
N THR A 182 29.91 7.27 8.44
CA THR A 182 28.49 7.12 8.84
C THR A 182 27.55 6.97 7.64
N ALA A 183 27.87 7.60 6.51
CA ALA A 183 27.13 7.44 5.26
C ALA A 183 27.55 6.14 4.54
N ARG A 184 28.85 5.90 4.35
CA ARG A 184 29.35 4.68 3.70
C ARG A 184 29.14 3.41 4.51
N SER A 185 29.24 3.40 5.84
CA SER A 185 28.98 2.18 6.63
C SER A 185 27.49 1.85 6.73
N ARG A 186 26.59 2.84 6.70
CA ARG A 186 25.15 2.59 6.47
C ARG A 186 24.93 2.02 5.07
N ILE A 187 25.48 2.66 4.04
CA ILE A 187 25.31 2.23 2.63
C ILE A 187 25.99 0.87 2.34
N VAL A 188 27.13 0.55 2.96
CA VAL A 188 27.86 -0.71 2.76
C VAL A 188 27.32 -1.84 3.64
N GLN A 189 26.76 -1.55 4.82
CA GLN A 189 25.94 -2.56 5.52
C GLN A 189 24.62 -2.85 4.78
N ASP A 190 24.18 -1.91 3.94
CA ASP A 190 23.04 -2.06 3.03
C ASP A 190 23.41 -2.51 1.59
N ALA A 191 24.69 -2.80 1.27
CA ALA A 191 25.12 -3.15 -0.09
C ALA A 191 24.97 -4.66 -0.39
N VAL A 192 23.95 -5.07 -1.16
CA VAL A 192 23.87 -5.19 -2.63
C VAL A 192 24.59 -6.44 -3.17
N ARG A 193 23.80 -7.40 -3.65
CA ARG A 193 24.27 -8.50 -4.50
C ARG A 193 23.69 -8.27 -5.89
N GLU A 194 24.55 -7.91 -6.84
CA GLU A 194 24.19 -7.81 -8.25
C GLU A 194 24.35 -9.19 -8.89
N GLU A 195 23.26 -9.76 -9.41
CA GLU A 195 23.30 -10.94 -10.26
C GLU A 195 22.94 -10.53 -11.69
N GLN A 196 23.90 -10.66 -12.60
CA GLN A 196 23.72 -10.41 -14.02
C GLN A 196 23.34 -11.72 -14.70
N PHE A 197 22.11 -11.82 -15.21
CA PHE A 197 21.71 -12.93 -16.06
C PHE A 197 22.20 -12.68 -17.50
N PRO A 198 22.67 -13.70 -18.24
CA PRO A 198 23.12 -13.51 -19.62
C PRO A 198 21.95 -13.02 -20.49
N GLY A 199 22.01 -11.77 -20.94
CA GLY A 199 21.03 -11.17 -21.87
C GLY A 199 19.73 -10.62 -21.26
N GLY A 200 19.64 -10.48 -19.93
CA GLY A 200 18.46 -9.94 -19.24
C GLY A 200 18.69 -8.61 -18.50
N PRO A 201 17.62 -7.92 -18.05
CA PRO A 201 17.73 -6.70 -17.25
C PRO A 201 18.30 -6.99 -15.85
N MET A 202 19.03 -6.02 -15.31
CA MET A 202 19.67 -6.06 -14.00
C MET A 202 18.60 -5.90 -12.90
N LEU A 203 18.57 -6.82 -11.92
CA LEU A 203 17.67 -6.73 -10.76
C LEU A 203 18.44 -6.32 -9.52
N GLU A 204 18.02 -5.22 -8.90
CA GLU A 204 18.58 -4.69 -7.65
C GLU A 204 17.71 -5.11 -6.45
N TRP A 205 18.32 -5.71 -5.43
CA TRP A 205 17.64 -6.15 -4.21
C TRP A 205 18.09 -5.30 -3.01
N GLN A 206 17.17 -4.57 -2.37
CA GLN A 206 17.40 -3.86 -1.11
C GLN A 206 17.00 -4.72 0.09
N ARG A 207 17.92 -4.95 1.03
CA ARG A 207 17.66 -5.71 2.26
C ARG A 207 17.37 -4.72 3.40
N LYS A 208 16.10 -4.51 3.76
CA LYS A 208 15.78 -3.89 5.06
C LYS A 208 16.15 -4.87 6.18
N GLU A 209 16.88 -4.39 7.18
CA GLU A 209 17.36 -5.14 8.34
C GLU A 209 16.30 -6.08 8.96
N LEU A 210 16.29 -7.34 8.53
CA LEU A 210 15.73 -8.45 9.28
C LEU A 210 16.94 -9.23 9.81
N ARG A 211 17.17 -9.15 11.13
CA ARG A 211 18.11 -10.04 11.80
C ARG A 211 17.56 -11.46 11.70
N THR A 212 18.00 -12.20 10.68
CA THR A 212 17.71 -13.62 10.56
C THR A 212 18.56 -14.38 11.56
N PHE A 213 17.91 -15.04 12.53
CA PHE A 213 18.56 -15.99 13.42
C PHE A 213 19.04 -17.19 12.60
N HIS A 214 20.35 -17.47 12.62
CA HIS A 214 20.95 -18.52 11.79
C HIS A 214 20.85 -19.95 12.35
N SER A 215 20.29 -20.14 13.55
CA SER A 215 19.87 -21.47 13.99
C SER A 215 18.83 -21.35 15.11
N ALA A 216 17.87 -22.28 15.12
CA ALA A 216 16.88 -22.40 16.18
C ALA A 216 17.44 -23.07 17.46
N SER A 217 18.73 -23.39 17.51
CA SER A 217 19.28 -24.27 18.54
C SER A 217 19.90 -23.56 19.74
N GLU A 218 20.39 -22.31 19.63
CA GLU A 218 20.96 -21.61 20.79
C GLU A 218 20.77 -20.09 20.71
N PRO A 219 20.05 -19.45 21.66
CA PRO A 219 20.04 -17.99 21.75
C PRO A 219 21.45 -17.50 22.13
N PRO A 220 21.89 -16.33 21.62
CA PRO A 220 23.21 -15.80 21.94
C PRO A 220 23.41 -15.67 23.45
N GLU A 221 24.58 -16.08 23.94
CA GLU A 221 24.95 -16.08 25.36
C GLU A 221 24.68 -14.75 26.08
N TRP A 222 24.74 -13.62 25.38
CA TRP A 222 24.48 -12.29 25.94
C TRP A 222 22.98 -12.05 26.24
N VAL A 223 22.08 -12.59 25.41
CA VAL A 223 20.63 -12.57 25.64
C VAL A 223 20.31 -13.42 26.87
N LEU A 224 20.96 -14.58 27.01
CA LEU A 224 20.85 -15.40 28.21
C LEU A 224 21.46 -14.70 29.44
N LYS A 225 22.57 -13.98 29.31
CA LYS A 225 23.18 -13.25 30.44
C LYS A 225 22.35 -12.06 30.90
N GLU A 226 21.69 -11.32 30.01
CA GLU A 226 20.78 -10.24 30.44
C GLU A 226 19.43 -10.76 30.98
N ILE A 227 18.93 -11.88 30.46
CA ILE A 227 17.66 -12.49 30.91
C ILE A 227 17.84 -13.33 32.18
N PHE A 228 19.01 -13.92 32.40
CA PHE A 228 19.30 -14.83 33.53
C PHE A 228 20.39 -14.32 34.48
N ALA A 229 20.87 -13.08 34.39
CA ALA A 229 21.63 -12.50 35.49
C ALA A 229 20.65 -12.23 36.64
N PRO A 230 20.61 -13.04 37.72
CA PRO A 230 20.05 -12.53 38.97
C PRO A 230 20.86 -11.29 39.30
N ASP A 231 20.18 -10.19 39.60
CA ASP A 231 20.78 -8.94 40.06
C ASP A 231 21.91 -9.24 41.06
N THR A 232 23.15 -9.28 40.56
CA THR A 232 24.35 -9.45 41.36
C THR A 232 24.69 -8.07 41.87
N SER A 233 23.84 -7.57 42.77
CA SER A 233 24.13 -6.39 43.56
C SER A 233 25.43 -6.64 44.34
N ILE A 234 26.55 -6.13 43.82
CA ILE A 234 27.70 -5.50 44.50
C ILE A 234 28.43 -6.27 45.63
N THR A 235 27.95 -7.38 46.19
CA THR A 235 28.48 -7.98 47.43
C THR A 235 29.00 -9.42 47.32
N GLY A 236 29.12 -10.00 46.12
CA GLY A 236 29.88 -11.24 45.91
C GLY A 236 29.41 -12.48 46.68
N GLN A 237 28.22 -12.47 47.29
CA GLN A 237 27.66 -13.64 47.97
C GLN A 237 26.53 -14.27 47.13
N PRO A 238 26.52 -15.61 46.97
CA PRO A 238 25.44 -16.30 46.30
C PRO A 238 24.12 -16.09 47.05
N LEU A 239 23.11 -15.55 46.38
CA LEU A 239 21.77 -15.40 46.93
C LEU A 239 21.18 -16.79 47.25
N PRO A 240 20.50 -16.96 48.40
CA PRO A 240 19.93 -18.24 48.79
C PRO A 240 18.88 -18.70 47.76
N LEU A 241 19.01 -19.97 47.35
CA LEU A 241 18.06 -20.70 46.50
C LEU A 241 16.64 -20.57 47.08
N GLY A 242 15.82 -19.70 46.47
CA GLY A 242 14.46 -19.45 46.97
C GLY A 242 13.87 -18.08 46.60
N ARG A 243 14.66 -17.15 46.03
CA ARG A 243 14.11 -15.89 45.52
C ARG A 243 13.29 -16.17 44.26
N LYS A 244 11.96 -16.19 44.41
CA LYS A 244 11.00 -16.15 43.30
C LYS A 244 11.40 -15.03 42.36
N VAL A 245 11.73 -15.37 41.11
CA VAL A 245 11.84 -14.40 40.01
C VAL A 245 10.56 -13.56 40.07
N THR A 246 10.72 -12.28 40.37
CA THR A 246 9.64 -11.33 40.60
C THR A 246 8.60 -11.44 39.47
N GLY A 247 7.31 -11.55 39.84
CA GLY A 247 6.20 -11.99 38.97
C GLY A 247 6.07 -11.31 37.60
N ASN A 248 6.69 -10.15 37.41
CA ASN A 248 6.70 -9.40 36.16
C ASN A 248 7.28 -10.20 34.96
N TRP A 249 8.33 -11.01 35.13
CA TRP A 249 8.90 -11.75 33.99
C TRP A 249 8.01 -12.90 33.52
N GLN A 250 7.40 -13.65 34.44
CA GLN A 250 6.48 -14.72 34.08
C GLN A 250 5.25 -14.16 33.38
N GLU A 251 4.75 -13.02 33.83
CA GLU A 251 3.64 -12.29 33.20
C GLU A 251 4.01 -11.78 31.81
N VAL A 252 5.17 -11.13 31.62
CA VAL A 252 5.65 -10.66 30.32
C VAL A 252 5.86 -11.83 29.35
N ARG A 253 6.47 -12.93 29.81
CA ARG A 253 6.66 -14.14 29.00
C ARG A 253 5.33 -14.75 28.59
N GLN A 254 4.38 -14.85 29.52
CA GLN A 254 3.05 -15.40 29.23
C GLN A 254 2.27 -14.49 28.29
N ALA A 255 2.37 -13.17 28.44
CA ALA A 255 1.76 -12.19 27.54
C ALA A 255 2.35 -12.30 26.12
N ALA A 256 3.68 -12.35 25.98
CA ALA A 256 4.34 -12.53 24.69
C ALA A 256 3.96 -13.87 24.02
N TYR A 257 3.87 -14.95 24.81
CA TYR A 257 3.42 -16.25 24.33
C TYR A 257 1.96 -16.22 23.86
N ASN A 258 1.08 -15.58 24.63
CA ASN A 258 -0.33 -15.43 24.28
C ASN A 258 -0.50 -14.58 23.01
N GLU A 259 0.25 -13.48 22.88
CA GLU A 259 0.23 -12.64 21.69
C GLU A 259 0.77 -13.38 20.46
N ALA A 260 1.89 -14.08 20.59
CA ALA A 260 2.44 -14.89 19.51
C ALA A 260 1.45 -15.97 19.05
N ASN A 261 0.76 -16.64 19.98
CA ASN A 261 -0.28 -17.62 19.66
C ASN A 261 -1.52 -16.97 19.04
N ALA A 262 -1.94 -15.80 19.50
CA ALA A 262 -3.04 -15.05 18.91
C ALA A 262 -2.71 -14.66 17.46
N ARG A 263 -1.50 -14.14 17.21
CA ARG A 263 -1.02 -13.85 15.85
C ARG A 263 -0.93 -15.12 15.00
N ARG A 264 -0.40 -16.22 15.54
CA ARG A 264 -0.35 -17.52 14.84
C ARG A 264 -1.74 -17.97 14.37
N ARG A 265 -2.77 -17.83 15.21
CA ARG A 265 -4.16 -18.17 14.83
C ARG A 265 -4.75 -17.25 13.76
N LEU A 266 -4.25 -16.02 13.65
CA LEU A 266 -4.66 -15.08 12.62
C LEU A 266 -3.89 -15.25 11.32
N ASP A 267 -2.65 -15.74 11.39
CA ASP A 267 -1.72 -15.82 10.26
C ASP A 267 -1.74 -17.20 9.57
N PHE A 268 -2.18 -18.24 10.29
CA PHE A 268 -2.26 -19.59 9.79
C PHE A 268 -3.69 -20.14 9.89
N PRO A 269 -4.10 -20.99 8.93
CA PRO A 269 -5.39 -21.67 8.98
C PRO A 269 -5.51 -22.55 10.23
N ASP A 270 -6.66 -22.48 10.91
CA ASP A 270 -7.01 -23.43 11.97
C ASP A 270 -7.50 -24.73 11.33
N TYR A 271 -6.66 -25.76 11.36
CA TYR A 271 -7.03 -27.09 10.88
C TYR A 271 -7.75 -27.94 11.93
N ASP A 272 -7.71 -27.53 13.20
CA ASP A 272 -8.24 -28.30 14.32
C ASP A 272 -9.75 -28.05 14.48
N ASN A 273 -10.22 -26.84 14.14
CA ASN A 273 -11.63 -26.44 14.22
C ASN A 273 -12.24 -26.15 12.84
N GLN A 274 -12.37 -27.18 11.99
CA GLN A 274 -12.97 -27.01 10.66
C GLN A 274 -14.50 -26.98 10.73
N THR A 275 -15.13 -26.05 10.00
CA THR A 275 -16.57 -26.10 9.76
C THR A 275 -16.91 -27.29 8.85
N ALA A 276 -18.16 -27.77 8.89
CA ALA A 276 -18.61 -28.87 8.03
C ALA A 276 -18.35 -28.60 6.53
N PHE A 277 -18.53 -27.35 6.10
CA PHE A 277 -18.22 -26.91 4.74
C PHE A 277 -16.71 -26.96 4.44
N ALA A 278 -15.86 -26.48 5.35
CA ALA A 278 -14.41 -26.53 5.18
C ALA A 278 -13.90 -27.99 5.14
N ALA A 279 -14.49 -28.88 5.94
CA ALA A 279 -14.16 -30.31 5.94
C ALA A 279 -14.57 -30.98 4.61
N MET A 280 -15.76 -30.68 4.10
CA MET A 280 -16.22 -31.13 2.78
C MET A 280 -15.28 -30.65 1.67
N MET A 281 -14.97 -29.35 1.67
CA MET A 281 -14.09 -28.77 0.65
C MET A 281 -12.67 -29.30 0.76
N LYS A 282 -12.17 -29.63 1.95
CA LYS A 282 -10.87 -30.30 2.15
C LYS A 282 -10.83 -31.68 1.48
N ALA A 283 -11.94 -32.41 1.46
CA ALA A 283 -12.02 -33.71 0.79
C ALA A 283 -11.90 -33.59 -0.74
N VAL A 284 -12.44 -32.50 -1.32
CA VAL A 284 -12.36 -32.22 -2.77
C VAL A 284 -11.03 -31.54 -3.14
N TYR A 285 -10.59 -30.60 -2.30
CA TYR A 285 -9.39 -29.78 -2.44
C TYR A 285 -8.56 -29.85 -1.15
N PRO A 286 -7.53 -30.72 -1.07
CA PRO A 286 -6.76 -30.95 0.15
C PRO A 286 -6.16 -29.68 0.81
N PHE A 287 -5.90 -28.64 0.01
CA PHE A 287 -5.35 -27.35 0.44
C PHE A 287 -6.40 -26.27 0.68
N TRP A 288 -7.70 -26.60 0.66
CA TRP A 288 -8.78 -25.63 0.79
C TRP A 288 -8.66 -24.76 2.03
N GLY A 289 -8.36 -25.35 3.20
CA GLY A 289 -8.20 -24.59 4.44
C GLY A 289 -7.11 -23.53 4.35
N TYR A 290 -5.98 -23.85 3.71
CA TYR A 290 -4.90 -22.91 3.45
C TYR A 290 -5.32 -21.81 2.47
N GLU A 291 -5.86 -22.19 1.31
CA GLU A 291 -6.23 -21.23 0.26
C GLU A 291 -7.37 -20.32 0.73
N ALA A 292 -8.39 -20.85 1.41
CA ALA A 292 -9.46 -20.04 1.97
C ALA A 292 -8.94 -19.04 3.01
N HIS A 293 -8.07 -19.46 3.93
CA HIS A 293 -7.48 -18.56 4.91
C HIS A 293 -6.58 -17.49 4.25
N ARG A 294 -5.75 -17.91 3.29
CA ARG A 294 -4.87 -17.05 2.52
C ARG A 294 -5.65 -15.98 1.76
N TRP A 295 -6.66 -16.36 1.00
CA TRP A 295 -7.44 -15.44 0.15
C TRP A 295 -8.47 -14.63 0.92
N ALA A 296 -9.19 -15.22 1.87
CA ALA A 296 -10.28 -14.54 2.56
C ALA A 296 -9.79 -13.66 3.71
N TRP A 297 -8.63 -13.95 4.32
CA TRP A 297 -8.22 -13.30 5.56
C TRP A 297 -6.80 -12.73 5.52
N TRP A 298 -5.79 -13.56 5.22
CA TRP A 298 -4.40 -13.13 5.33
C TRP A 298 -4.03 -12.07 4.28
N LEU A 299 -4.28 -12.34 2.99
CA LEU A 299 -4.00 -11.40 1.89
C LEU A 299 -4.69 -10.04 2.07
N PRO A 300 -5.99 -9.94 2.39
CA PRO A 300 -6.63 -8.64 2.54
C PRO A 300 -6.11 -7.87 3.74
N ARG A 301 -5.88 -8.55 4.87
CA ARG A 301 -5.30 -7.90 6.05
C ARG A 301 -3.90 -7.36 5.77
N GLU A 302 -3.07 -8.14 5.07
CA GLU A 302 -1.72 -7.74 4.73
C GLU A 302 -1.72 -6.60 3.69
N ALA A 303 -2.59 -6.66 2.68
CA ALA A 303 -2.79 -5.57 1.73
C ALA A 303 -3.18 -4.25 2.44
N ILE A 304 -4.10 -4.28 3.41
CA ILE A 304 -4.49 -3.11 4.22
C ILE A 304 -3.32 -2.56 5.03
N ARG A 305 -2.46 -3.41 5.58
CA ARG A 305 -1.29 -2.99 6.38
C ARG A 305 -0.19 -2.34 5.52
N HIS A 306 -0.15 -2.64 4.23
CA HIS A 306 0.87 -2.13 3.31
C HIS A 306 0.26 -1.13 2.32
N PRO A 307 0.21 0.18 2.65
CA PRO A 307 -0.40 1.19 1.78
C PRO A 307 0.24 1.26 0.38
N GLY A 308 1.51 0.86 0.24
CA GLY A 308 2.18 0.75 -1.06
C GLY A 308 1.50 -0.26 -2.00
N VAL A 309 0.91 -1.33 -1.48
CA VAL A 309 0.15 -2.31 -2.28
C VAL A 309 -1.06 -1.63 -2.91
N TRP A 310 -1.78 -0.80 -2.16
CA TRP A 310 -2.93 -0.05 -2.67
C TRP A 310 -2.53 1.00 -3.70
N GLY A 311 -1.41 1.70 -3.51
CA GLY A 311 -0.89 2.65 -4.50
C GLY A 311 -0.50 1.97 -5.81
N THR A 312 0.23 0.85 -5.74
CA THR A 312 0.62 0.08 -6.93
C THR A 312 -0.58 -0.57 -7.60
N TRP A 313 -1.54 -1.07 -6.81
CA TRP A 313 -2.77 -1.64 -7.34
C TRP A 313 -3.64 -0.59 -8.02
N GLY A 314 -3.81 0.59 -7.42
CA GLY A 314 -4.51 1.72 -8.05
C GLY A 314 -3.89 2.07 -9.40
N LYS A 315 -2.56 2.20 -9.46
CA LYS A 315 -1.84 2.40 -10.74
C LYS A 315 -2.09 1.27 -11.74
N TYR A 316 -2.11 0.02 -11.30
CA TYR A 316 -2.44 -1.11 -12.18
C TYR A 316 -3.87 -0.97 -12.74
N VAL A 317 -4.85 -0.65 -11.89
CA VAL A 317 -6.25 -0.45 -12.28
C VAL A 317 -6.42 0.73 -13.23
N ASP A 318 -5.65 1.80 -13.05
CA ASP A 318 -5.67 3.00 -13.90
C ASP A 318 -4.98 2.76 -15.25
N ASN A 319 -3.90 1.97 -15.26
CA ASN A 319 -3.13 1.63 -16.47
C ASN A 319 -3.76 0.51 -17.29
N THR A 320 -4.76 -0.15 -16.74
CA THR A 320 -5.56 -1.19 -17.40
C THR A 320 -7.00 -0.69 -17.49
N ASP A 321 -7.86 -1.34 -18.25
CA ASP A 321 -9.27 -0.92 -18.30
C ASP A 321 -10.02 -1.45 -17.08
N GLN A 322 -9.64 -0.97 -15.88
CA GLN A 322 -10.08 -1.48 -14.59
C GLN A 322 -9.66 -2.93 -14.32
N GLY A 323 -8.36 -3.22 -14.46
CA GLY A 323 -7.74 -4.54 -14.28
C GLY A 323 -7.87 -5.49 -15.46
N TYR A 324 -8.52 -5.07 -16.53
CA TYR A 324 -8.67 -5.85 -17.74
C TYR A 324 -7.51 -5.57 -18.69
N VAL A 325 -6.83 -6.63 -19.09
CA VAL A 325 -5.72 -6.63 -20.05
C VAL A 325 -6.20 -7.34 -21.32
N SER A 326 -6.00 -6.74 -22.48
CA SER A 326 -6.40 -7.35 -23.74
C SER A 326 -5.55 -8.58 -24.07
N VAL A 327 -6.21 -9.66 -24.47
CA VAL A 327 -5.56 -10.87 -24.99
C VAL A 327 -5.21 -10.64 -26.47
N PRO A 328 -3.92 -10.64 -26.85
CA PRO A 328 -3.50 -10.34 -28.21
C PRO A 328 -4.19 -11.24 -29.25
N GLY A 329 -4.70 -10.63 -30.33
CA GLY A 329 -5.34 -11.34 -31.43
C GLY A 329 -6.79 -11.80 -31.17
N THR A 330 -7.40 -11.37 -30.06
CA THR A 330 -8.80 -11.69 -29.73
C THR A 330 -9.56 -10.45 -29.25
N PRO A 331 -10.91 -10.43 -29.34
CA PRO A 331 -11.73 -9.38 -28.75
C PRO A 331 -11.90 -9.55 -27.22
N LEU A 332 -11.10 -10.39 -26.57
CA LEU A 332 -11.25 -10.71 -25.16
C LEU A 332 -10.25 -9.90 -24.33
N ASP A 333 -10.75 -9.30 -23.26
CA ASP A 333 -9.92 -8.84 -22.15
C ASP A 333 -9.96 -9.86 -21.01
N VAL A 334 -8.83 -9.98 -20.31
CA VAL A 334 -8.64 -10.86 -19.15
C VAL A 334 -8.28 -10.04 -17.91
N ASN A 335 -8.93 -10.33 -16.79
CA ASN A 335 -8.64 -9.76 -15.49
C ASN A 335 -8.33 -10.88 -14.49
N PHE A 336 -7.05 -11.19 -14.35
CA PHE A 336 -6.57 -12.25 -13.46
C PHE A 336 -6.82 -11.98 -11.98
N ALA A 337 -7.09 -10.73 -11.61
CA ALA A 337 -7.42 -10.35 -10.26
C ALA A 337 -8.93 -10.31 -9.99
N ARG A 338 -9.78 -10.53 -10.99
CA ARG A 338 -11.23 -10.62 -10.79
C ARG A 338 -11.53 -11.84 -9.91
N GLY A 339 -12.43 -11.66 -8.93
CA GLY A 339 -12.68 -12.65 -7.88
C GLY A 339 -11.67 -12.63 -6.73
N SER A 340 -10.53 -11.93 -6.87
CA SER A 340 -9.64 -11.66 -5.73
C SER A 340 -10.15 -10.49 -4.88
N ILE A 341 -9.54 -10.31 -3.72
CA ILE A 341 -9.79 -9.16 -2.84
C ILE A 341 -9.59 -7.81 -3.55
N PHE A 342 -8.69 -7.75 -4.54
CA PHE A 342 -8.30 -6.51 -5.17
C PHE A 342 -9.32 -6.02 -6.21
N MET A 343 -10.13 -6.91 -6.79
CA MET A 343 -11.13 -6.55 -7.81
C MET A 343 -12.55 -7.05 -7.56
N GLY A 344 -12.74 -8.05 -6.70
CA GLY A 344 -14.04 -8.54 -6.26
C GLY A 344 -14.47 -7.95 -4.92
N GLY A 345 -13.55 -7.80 -3.97
CA GLY A 345 -13.86 -7.40 -2.59
C GLY A 345 -13.72 -5.91 -2.29
N MET A 346 -12.62 -5.28 -2.73
CA MET A 346 -12.22 -3.92 -2.35
C MET A 346 -12.17 -2.94 -3.53
N ARG A 347 -12.62 -3.36 -4.72
CA ARG A 347 -12.66 -2.52 -5.93
C ARG A 347 -13.36 -1.17 -5.71
N ARG A 348 -14.40 -1.15 -4.88
CA ARG A 348 -15.18 0.05 -4.55
C ARG A 348 -14.47 1.03 -3.62
N LEU A 349 -13.41 0.63 -2.92
CA LEU A 349 -12.55 1.58 -2.22
C LEU A 349 -11.79 2.50 -3.19
N GLN A 350 -11.62 2.06 -4.44
CA GLN A 350 -10.83 2.76 -5.46
C GLN A 350 -11.72 3.39 -6.52
N GLN A 351 -12.78 2.71 -6.93
CA GLN A 351 -13.72 3.21 -7.93
C GLN A 351 -14.84 3.96 -7.22
N ARG A 352 -14.67 5.29 -7.14
CA ARG A 352 -15.62 6.20 -6.48
C ARG A 352 -16.98 6.26 -7.16
N ASP A 353 -17.03 5.89 -8.46
CA ASP A 353 -18.15 6.20 -9.35
C ASP A 353 -18.82 4.94 -9.95
N TYR A 354 -18.84 3.79 -9.26
CA TYR A 354 -19.65 2.65 -9.72
C TYR A 354 -21.13 2.93 -9.40
N PRO A 355 -22.00 3.17 -10.41
CA PRO A 355 -23.42 3.40 -10.13
C PRO A 355 -24.05 2.06 -9.79
N GLU A 356 -24.64 1.92 -8.60
CA GLU A 356 -25.54 0.80 -8.34
C GLU A 356 -26.89 1.06 -9.00
N TYR A 357 -27.36 0.09 -9.79
CA TYR A 357 -28.56 0.12 -10.62
C TYR A 357 -29.89 0.12 -9.84
N TYR A 358 -29.88 0.49 -8.56
CA TYR A 358 -31.01 0.38 -7.65
C TYR A 358 -31.58 1.74 -7.21
N ASP A 359 -31.90 2.59 -8.18
CA ASP A 359 -32.49 3.92 -7.98
C ASP A 359 -33.87 3.95 -7.30
N ARG A 360 -34.56 2.81 -7.13
CA ARG A 360 -35.95 2.81 -6.63
C ARG A 360 -36.06 3.04 -5.12
N PHE A 361 -35.00 2.82 -4.35
CA PHE A 361 -35.00 3.00 -2.91
C PHE A 361 -33.93 4.02 -2.52
N GLU A 362 -34.25 5.28 -2.73
CA GLU A 362 -33.43 6.44 -2.33
C GLU A 362 -33.08 6.32 -0.83
N GLY A 363 -31.78 6.32 -0.51
CA GLY A 363 -31.24 6.12 0.85
C GLY A 363 -30.86 4.67 1.23
N LEU A 364 -31.62 3.66 0.82
CA LEU A 364 -31.23 2.26 1.05
C LEU A 364 -30.12 1.83 0.07
N SER A 365 -30.23 2.26 -1.19
CA SER A 365 -29.17 2.06 -2.19
C SER A 365 -27.88 2.77 -1.79
N GLU A 366 -27.95 3.99 -1.24
CA GLU A 366 -26.77 4.70 -0.72
C GLU A 366 -26.15 4.02 0.50
N ALA A 367 -26.97 3.49 1.42
CA ALA A 367 -26.47 2.77 2.58
C ALA A 367 -25.84 1.42 2.20
N ILE A 368 -26.42 0.71 1.24
CA ILE A 368 -25.86 -0.53 0.68
C ILE A 368 -24.60 -0.24 -0.12
N ASP A 369 -24.58 0.81 -0.93
CA ASP A 369 -23.40 1.24 -1.65
C ASP A 369 -22.29 1.63 -0.65
N TYR A 370 -22.58 2.42 0.38
CA TYR A 370 -21.64 2.75 1.44
C TYR A 370 -21.13 1.50 2.19
N GLY A 371 -22.01 0.56 2.55
CA GLY A 371 -21.63 -0.69 3.20
C GLY A 371 -20.75 -1.58 2.31
N SER A 372 -21.10 -1.68 1.03
CA SER A 372 -20.35 -2.47 0.04
C SER A 372 -18.96 -1.91 -0.25
N ARG A 373 -18.73 -0.59 -0.07
CA ARG A 373 -17.39 0.01 -0.11
C ARG A 373 -16.46 -0.59 0.94
N TRP A 374 -17.00 -1.05 2.06
CA TRP A 374 -16.25 -1.74 3.12
C TRP A 374 -16.24 -3.27 2.97
N GLY A 375 -16.65 -3.78 1.80
CA GLY A 375 -16.74 -5.21 1.53
C GLY A 375 -17.97 -5.88 2.14
N PHE A 376 -18.95 -5.11 2.65
CA PHE A 376 -20.23 -5.64 3.07
C PHE A 376 -21.12 -5.81 1.84
N TYR A 377 -21.05 -6.96 1.20
CA TYR A 377 -22.02 -7.38 0.19
C TYR A 377 -23.23 -7.90 0.95
N PRO A 378 -24.34 -7.14 1.02
CA PRO A 378 -25.52 -7.66 1.67
C PRO A 378 -25.94 -8.87 0.85
N GLY A 379 -25.84 -10.06 1.46
CA GLY A 379 -25.90 -11.32 0.73
C GLY A 379 -27.22 -11.57 0.00
N PHE A 380 -27.42 -12.81 -0.43
CA PHE A 380 -28.61 -13.28 -1.15
C PHE A 380 -29.95 -12.65 -0.70
N PRO A 381 -30.27 -12.47 0.60
CA PRO A 381 -31.56 -11.90 1.01
C PRO A 381 -31.83 -10.46 0.53
N VAL A 382 -30.79 -9.61 0.49
CA VAL A 382 -30.95 -8.21 0.08
C VAL A 382 -30.94 -8.10 -1.42
N SER A 383 -30.03 -8.79 -2.12
CA SER A 383 -30.11 -8.92 -3.58
C SER A 383 -31.47 -9.48 -3.99
N PHE A 384 -31.98 -10.50 -3.28
CA PHE A 384 -33.28 -11.09 -3.53
C PHE A 384 -34.40 -10.07 -3.41
N PHE A 385 -34.42 -9.29 -2.33
CA PHE A 385 -35.43 -8.25 -2.15
C PHE A 385 -35.35 -7.16 -3.24
N MET A 386 -34.12 -6.75 -3.59
CA MET A 386 -33.88 -5.69 -4.58
C MET A 386 -34.22 -6.14 -6.00
N SER A 387 -33.91 -7.38 -6.39
CA SER A 387 -34.22 -7.88 -7.73
C SER A 387 -35.69 -8.24 -7.90
N THR A 388 -36.39 -8.64 -6.83
CA THR A 388 -37.82 -8.97 -6.89
C THR A 388 -38.73 -7.74 -6.78
N TRP A 389 -38.40 -6.76 -5.93
CA TRP A 389 -39.25 -5.58 -5.68
C TRP A 389 -38.64 -4.23 -6.12
N GLY A 390 -37.31 -4.13 -6.29
CA GLY A 390 -36.60 -2.90 -6.69
C GLY A 390 -36.42 -2.72 -8.21
N ALA A 391 -36.77 -3.71 -9.01
CA ALA A 391 -36.67 -3.73 -10.46
C ALA A 391 -37.49 -2.62 -11.16
N LYS A 392 -36.82 -1.61 -11.75
CA LYS A 392 -37.45 -0.45 -12.44
C LYS A 392 -38.47 -0.83 -13.53
N ALA A 393 -38.30 -1.99 -14.18
CA ALA A 393 -39.19 -2.48 -15.24
C ALA A 393 -40.41 -3.29 -14.74
N GLY A 394 -40.64 -3.37 -13.43
CA GLY A 394 -41.85 -4.01 -12.87
C GLY A 394 -41.91 -5.55 -12.94
N LYS A 395 -40.93 -6.20 -13.57
CA LYS A 395 -40.78 -7.66 -13.59
C LYS A 395 -39.71 -8.10 -12.56
N PRO A 396 -39.96 -9.14 -11.76
CA PRO A 396 -38.95 -9.71 -10.87
C PRO A 396 -37.72 -10.19 -11.65
N GLN A 397 -36.54 -9.71 -11.29
CA GLN A 397 -35.25 -10.10 -11.90
C GLN A 397 -34.63 -11.27 -11.13
N ILE A 398 -35.40 -12.36 -10.99
CA ILE A 398 -34.99 -13.52 -10.18
C ILE A 398 -33.80 -14.26 -10.82
N GLY A 399 -33.63 -14.15 -12.14
CA GLY A 399 -32.47 -14.69 -12.86
C GLY A 399 -31.15 -14.08 -12.39
N GLU A 400 -31.17 -12.81 -11.95
CA GLU A 400 -29.99 -12.11 -11.44
C GLU A 400 -29.46 -12.71 -10.13
N LEU A 401 -30.31 -13.42 -9.39
CA LEU A 401 -29.98 -14.00 -8.08
C LEU A 401 -29.37 -15.39 -8.16
N LEU A 402 -29.50 -16.05 -9.30
CA LEU A 402 -28.97 -17.39 -9.46
C LEU A 402 -27.44 -17.31 -9.47
N PRO A 403 -26.75 -18.14 -8.67
CA PRO A 403 -25.31 -18.34 -8.82
C PRO A 403 -24.99 -18.70 -10.27
N ALA A 404 -23.86 -18.23 -10.80
CA ALA A 404 -23.46 -18.46 -12.19
C ALA A 404 -23.54 -19.94 -12.60
N THR A 405 -23.22 -20.87 -11.71
CA THR A 405 -23.37 -22.31 -11.97
C THR A 405 -24.81 -22.76 -12.20
N ALA A 406 -25.75 -22.25 -11.40
CA ALA A 406 -27.18 -22.52 -11.57
C ALA A 406 -27.75 -21.79 -12.80
N ARG A 407 -27.32 -20.54 -13.05
CA ARG A 407 -27.71 -19.78 -14.24
C ARG A 407 -27.28 -20.51 -15.50
N ASN A 408 -26.04 -21.00 -15.55
CA ASN A 408 -25.55 -21.72 -16.71
C ASN A 408 -26.32 -23.03 -16.97
N LEU A 409 -26.55 -23.82 -15.92
CA LEU A 409 -27.24 -25.11 -16.04
C LEU A 409 -28.70 -24.94 -16.40
N LEU A 410 -29.39 -23.99 -15.75
CA LEU A 410 -30.83 -23.83 -15.88
C LEU A 410 -31.21 -22.89 -17.01
N ILE A 411 -30.34 -21.98 -17.44
CA ILE A 411 -30.70 -20.93 -18.39
C ILE A 411 -29.81 -21.01 -19.63
N ASP A 412 -28.49 -20.93 -19.52
CA ASP A 412 -27.63 -20.85 -20.70
C ASP A 412 -27.58 -22.14 -21.52
N ILE A 413 -27.31 -23.28 -20.89
CA ILE A 413 -27.23 -24.58 -21.59
C ILE A 413 -28.56 -24.91 -22.29
N PRO A 414 -29.73 -24.78 -21.66
CA PRO A 414 -31.01 -24.97 -22.34
C PRO A 414 -31.24 -23.97 -23.49
N SER A 415 -30.73 -22.74 -23.37
CA SER A 415 -30.82 -21.72 -24.41
C SER A 415 -30.04 -22.08 -25.68
N ILE A 416 -28.95 -22.84 -25.55
CA ILE A 416 -28.18 -23.37 -26.69
C ILE A 416 -28.96 -24.47 -27.40
N VAL A 417 -29.61 -25.37 -26.65
CA VAL A 417 -30.25 -26.58 -27.20
C VAL A 417 -31.63 -26.28 -27.79
N ALA A 418 -32.39 -25.37 -27.18
CA ALA A 418 -33.76 -25.07 -27.58
C ALA A 418 -34.09 -23.56 -27.42
N PRO A 419 -33.49 -22.68 -28.25
CA PRO A 419 -33.55 -21.24 -28.07
C PRO A 419 -34.97 -20.68 -28.03
N GLU A 420 -35.85 -21.11 -28.94
CA GLU A 420 -37.24 -20.60 -29.04
C GLU A 420 -38.13 -21.06 -27.88
N ALA A 421 -38.04 -22.33 -27.49
CA ALA A 421 -38.83 -22.88 -26.40
C ALA A 421 -38.40 -22.31 -25.05
N TRP A 422 -37.10 -22.07 -24.90
CA TRP A 422 -36.53 -21.56 -23.65
C TRP A 422 -36.71 -20.06 -23.48
N GLU A 423 -36.89 -19.30 -24.56
CA GLU A 423 -37.08 -17.84 -24.50
C GLU A 423 -38.28 -17.44 -23.62
N ARG A 424 -39.41 -18.15 -23.72
CA ARG A 424 -40.58 -17.87 -22.86
C ARG A 424 -40.32 -18.18 -21.39
N VAL A 425 -39.68 -19.32 -21.11
CA VAL A 425 -39.34 -19.72 -19.74
C VAL A 425 -38.36 -18.71 -19.14
N ARG A 426 -37.38 -18.28 -19.94
CA ARG A 426 -36.39 -17.27 -19.59
C ARG A 426 -37.04 -15.93 -19.28
N GLN A 427 -37.89 -15.41 -20.16
CA GLN A 427 -38.54 -14.10 -19.97
C GLN A 427 -39.51 -14.07 -18.78
N VAL A 428 -40.13 -15.20 -18.44
CA VAL A 428 -41.14 -15.27 -17.36
C VAL A 428 -40.53 -15.60 -16.00
N ILE A 429 -39.61 -16.57 -15.95
CA ILE A 429 -39.08 -17.11 -14.68
C ILE A 429 -37.71 -16.52 -14.35
N PHE A 430 -36.91 -16.22 -15.37
CA PHE A 430 -35.50 -15.83 -15.21
C PHE A 430 -35.16 -14.56 -15.99
N ALA A 431 -36.02 -13.54 -15.88
CA ALA A 431 -35.75 -12.26 -16.50
C ALA A 431 -34.42 -11.69 -15.97
N ASP A 432 -33.51 -11.37 -16.88
CA ASP A 432 -32.18 -10.83 -16.60
C ASP A 432 -31.89 -9.72 -17.62
N ARG A 433 -31.81 -8.47 -17.15
CA ARG A 433 -31.57 -7.32 -18.04
C ARG A 433 -30.11 -7.20 -18.45
N PHE A 434 -29.21 -7.69 -17.62
CA PHE A 434 -27.79 -7.70 -17.94
C PHE A 434 -27.54 -8.57 -19.16
N ARG A 435 -28.27 -9.69 -19.26
CA ARG A 435 -28.25 -10.55 -20.44
C ARG A 435 -28.73 -9.84 -21.70
N ASP A 436 -29.85 -9.12 -21.67
CA ASP A 436 -30.33 -8.39 -22.85
C ASP A 436 -29.29 -7.35 -23.33
N PHE A 437 -28.57 -6.73 -22.39
CA PHE A 437 -27.46 -5.83 -22.73
C PHE A 437 -26.26 -6.57 -23.33
N LEU A 438 -25.92 -7.77 -22.84
CA LEU A 438 -24.89 -8.61 -23.45
C LEU A 438 -25.30 -9.07 -24.85
N ILE A 439 -26.57 -9.41 -25.06
CA ILE A 439 -27.10 -9.79 -26.37
C ILE A 439 -27.01 -8.60 -27.33
N MET A 440 -27.43 -7.41 -26.90
CA MET A 440 -27.28 -6.15 -27.66
C MET A 440 -25.83 -5.95 -28.13
N ASN A 441 -24.86 -6.10 -27.21
CA ASN A 441 -23.44 -5.97 -27.51
C ASN A 441 -22.94 -7.01 -28.52
N GLU A 442 -23.42 -8.25 -28.42
CA GLU A 442 -23.07 -9.31 -29.37
C GLU A 442 -23.70 -9.07 -30.74
N VAL A 443 -24.92 -8.54 -30.80
CA VAL A 443 -25.55 -8.12 -32.06
C VAL A 443 -24.74 -7.01 -32.72
N ASP A 444 -24.33 -5.99 -31.97
CA ASP A 444 -23.46 -4.91 -32.49
C ASP A 444 -22.13 -5.49 -33.03
N ALA A 445 -21.53 -6.45 -32.33
CA ALA A 445 -20.31 -7.12 -32.79
C ALA A 445 -20.53 -7.95 -34.06
N GLN A 446 -21.67 -8.63 -34.19
CA GLN A 446 -22.03 -9.38 -35.40
C GLN A 446 -22.31 -8.46 -36.59
N GLU A 447 -22.94 -7.30 -36.35
CA GLU A 447 -23.22 -6.28 -37.36
C GLU A 447 -21.93 -5.70 -37.96
N ILE A 448 -20.90 -5.49 -37.13
CA ILE A 448 -19.57 -5.05 -37.60
C ILE A 448 -18.96 -6.08 -38.56
N GLN A 449 -19.13 -7.37 -38.27
CA GLN A 449 -18.58 -8.45 -39.10
C GLN A 449 -19.41 -8.72 -40.36
N ASN A 450 -20.74 -8.64 -40.24
CA ASN A 450 -21.71 -8.90 -41.29
C ASN A 450 -22.77 -7.80 -41.27
N PRO A 451 -22.61 -6.73 -42.07
CA PRO A 451 -23.53 -5.60 -42.05
C PRO A 451 -24.92 -6.01 -42.53
N THR A 452 -25.86 -6.13 -41.61
CA THR A 452 -27.28 -6.42 -41.85
C THR A 452 -28.15 -5.16 -41.80
N GLY A 453 -27.60 -4.04 -41.31
CA GLY A 453 -28.32 -2.80 -41.05
C GLY A 453 -29.08 -2.81 -39.73
N VAL A 454 -28.87 -3.81 -38.87
CA VAL A 454 -29.60 -3.98 -37.61
C VAL A 454 -28.71 -3.54 -36.45
N ASP A 455 -29.07 -2.43 -35.83
CA ASP A 455 -28.40 -1.88 -34.64
C ASP A 455 -28.93 -2.53 -33.36
N GLY A 456 -28.03 -3.10 -32.56
CA GLY A 456 -28.36 -3.79 -31.32
C GLY A 456 -29.04 -2.86 -30.33
N LYS A 457 -28.64 -1.58 -30.24
CA LYS A 457 -29.24 -0.58 -29.34
C LYS A 457 -30.71 -0.35 -29.69
N THR A 458 -31.04 -0.31 -30.98
CA THR A 458 -32.42 -0.22 -31.47
C THR A 458 -33.22 -1.46 -31.07
N LEU A 459 -32.65 -2.66 -31.20
CA LEU A 459 -33.31 -3.90 -30.76
C LEU A 459 -33.58 -3.93 -29.25
N LEU A 460 -32.59 -3.54 -28.44
CA LEU A 460 -32.73 -3.49 -26.98
C LEU A 460 -33.84 -2.50 -26.59
N ARG A 461 -33.90 -1.33 -27.24
CA ARG A 461 -34.97 -0.35 -27.02
C ARG A 461 -36.34 -0.95 -27.34
N LYS A 462 -36.50 -1.62 -28.48
CA LYS A 462 -37.74 -2.30 -28.86
C LYS A 462 -38.15 -3.33 -27.80
N LYS A 463 -37.22 -4.16 -27.35
CA LYS A 463 -37.44 -5.15 -26.28
C LYS A 463 -37.87 -4.52 -24.95
N ILE A 464 -37.24 -3.42 -24.54
CA ILE A 464 -37.62 -2.70 -23.31
C ILE A 464 -39.03 -2.11 -23.42
N LEU A 465 -39.41 -1.64 -24.60
CA LEU A 465 -40.72 -1.06 -24.90
C LEU A 465 -41.80 -2.11 -25.24
N ASP A 466 -41.45 -3.40 -25.22
CA ASP A 466 -42.33 -4.51 -25.62
C ASP A 466 -42.85 -4.38 -27.08
N GLU A 467 -42.05 -3.73 -27.94
CA GLU A 467 -42.31 -3.62 -29.37
C GLU A 467 -41.93 -4.92 -30.10
N PRO A 468 -42.74 -5.39 -31.06
CA PRO A 468 -42.42 -6.61 -31.81
C PRO A 468 -41.18 -6.38 -32.68
N LEU A 469 -40.26 -7.36 -32.66
CA LEU A 469 -39.14 -7.43 -33.59
C LEU A 469 -39.61 -8.05 -34.91
N ASP A 470 -39.10 -7.56 -36.03
CA ASP A 470 -39.33 -8.21 -37.33
C ASP A 470 -38.53 -9.53 -37.45
N GLU A 471 -38.68 -10.25 -38.57
CA GLU A 471 -38.00 -11.54 -38.76
C GLU A 471 -36.46 -11.42 -38.80
N ILE A 472 -35.93 -10.35 -39.40
CA ILE A 472 -34.49 -10.10 -39.53
C ILE A 472 -33.92 -9.72 -38.16
N GLU A 473 -34.61 -8.82 -37.45
CA GLU A 473 -34.31 -8.39 -36.10
C GLU A 473 -34.37 -9.55 -35.10
N THR A 474 -35.35 -10.44 -35.25
CA THR A 474 -35.48 -11.65 -34.44
C THR A 474 -34.33 -12.62 -34.69
N ALA A 475 -33.92 -12.80 -35.95
CA ALA A 475 -32.78 -13.62 -36.31
C ALA A 475 -31.47 -13.06 -35.73
N ALA A 476 -31.25 -11.75 -35.85
CA ALA A 476 -30.10 -11.06 -35.28
C ALA A 476 -30.06 -11.21 -33.75
N TRP A 477 -31.17 -10.93 -33.05
CA TRP A 477 -31.26 -11.08 -31.60
C TRP A 477 -31.04 -12.53 -31.14
N THR A 478 -31.55 -13.50 -31.88
CA THR A 478 -31.36 -14.93 -31.59
C THR A 478 -29.91 -15.35 -31.82
N GLY A 479 -29.26 -14.84 -32.87
CA GLY A 479 -27.84 -15.03 -33.14
C GLY A 479 -26.97 -14.45 -32.02
N GLY A 480 -27.27 -13.23 -31.55
CA GLY A 480 -26.60 -12.64 -30.39
C GLY A 480 -26.84 -13.42 -29.10
N ALA A 481 -28.07 -13.88 -28.87
CA ALA A 481 -28.41 -14.73 -27.73
C ALA A 481 -27.64 -16.06 -27.73
N PHE A 482 -27.45 -16.66 -28.90
CA PHE A 482 -26.64 -17.86 -29.04
C PHE A 482 -25.15 -17.59 -28.76
N GLY A 483 -24.59 -16.51 -29.32
CA GLY A 483 -23.20 -16.09 -29.04
C GLY A 483 -22.94 -15.90 -27.54
N ILE A 484 -23.85 -15.20 -26.86
CA ILE A 484 -23.80 -15.03 -25.40
C ILE A 484 -24.05 -16.34 -24.66
N ALA A 485 -24.91 -17.23 -25.12
CA ALA A 485 -25.11 -18.52 -24.43
C ALA A 485 -23.85 -19.41 -24.49
N VAL A 486 -23.05 -19.31 -25.55
CA VAL A 486 -21.78 -20.05 -25.69
C VAL A 486 -20.69 -19.49 -24.76
N TRP A 487 -20.50 -18.16 -24.75
CA TRP A 487 -19.40 -17.53 -24.00
C TRP A 487 -19.80 -17.03 -22.61
N GLY A 488 -21.08 -16.76 -22.39
CA GLY A 488 -21.68 -16.28 -21.15
C GLY A 488 -21.35 -17.15 -19.94
N PRO A 489 -21.45 -18.49 -20.03
CA PRO A 489 -21.04 -19.38 -18.96
C PRO A 489 -19.60 -19.18 -18.51
N ILE A 490 -18.69 -18.98 -19.47
CA ILE A 490 -17.27 -18.76 -19.21
C ILE A 490 -17.06 -17.36 -18.62
N MET A 491 -17.70 -16.35 -19.19
CA MET A 491 -17.64 -14.95 -18.73
C MET A 491 -18.20 -14.80 -17.31
N GLU A 492 -19.32 -15.45 -16.99
CA GLU A 492 -19.98 -15.37 -15.69
C GLU A 492 -19.29 -16.23 -14.61
N GLN A 493 -18.88 -17.47 -14.94
CA GLN A 493 -18.24 -18.35 -13.94
C GLN A 493 -16.85 -17.88 -13.58
N THR A 494 -16.08 -17.45 -14.57
CA THR A 494 -14.73 -16.98 -14.29
C THR A 494 -14.79 -15.54 -13.80
N GLY A 495 -15.69 -14.70 -14.35
CA GLY A 495 -15.58 -13.25 -14.23
C GLY A 495 -14.26 -12.73 -14.80
N ILE A 496 -13.36 -13.59 -15.27
CA ILE A 496 -12.00 -13.22 -15.65
C ILE A 496 -12.04 -12.60 -17.03
N PHE A 497 -12.97 -13.00 -17.89
CA PHE A 497 -13.08 -12.49 -19.25
C PHE A 497 -14.14 -11.40 -19.40
N ARG A 498 -13.91 -10.49 -20.33
CA ARG A 498 -14.86 -9.49 -20.81
C ARG A 498 -14.67 -9.28 -22.31
N ILE A 499 -15.76 -9.09 -23.06
CA ILE A 499 -15.67 -8.67 -24.46
C ILE A 499 -15.23 -7.21 -24.51
N ARG A 500 -14.18 -6.94 -25.28
CA ARG A 500 -13.71 -5.59 -25.58
C ARG A 500 -14.38 -5.11 -26.85
N HIS A 501 -15.18 -4.06 -26.72
CA HIS A 501 -15.79 -3.40 -27.87
C HIS A 501 -14.71 -2.76 -28.75
N GLU A 502 -14.76 -3.05 -30.05
CA GLU A 502 -13.87 -2.42 -31.03
C GLU A 502 -14.11 -0.90 -31.06
N GLU A 503 -15.36 -0.46 -30.92
CA GLU A 503 -15.74 0.95 -30.79
C GLU A 503 -14.98 1.67 -29.68
N LYS A 504 -14.80 1.01 -28.52
CA LYS A 504 -14.04 1.59 -27.40
C LYS A 504 -12.57 1.76 -27.76
N THR A 505 -12.00 0.80 -28.50
CA THR A 505 -10.63 0.89 -28.98
C THR A 505 -10.47 2.00 -30.00
N GLN A 506 -11.42 2.14 -30.91
CA GLN A 506 -11.44 3.19 -31.91
C GLN A 506 -11.58 4.56 -31.26
N LEU A 507 -12.51 4.72 -30.32
CA LEU A 507 -12.67 5.95 -29.54
C LEU A 507 -11.37 6.37 -28.84
N TYR A 508 -10.63 5.43 -28.23
CA TYR A 508 -9.34 5.76 -27.61
C TYR A 508 -8.28 6.19 -28.60
N ARG A 509 -8.27 5.61 -29.81
CA ARG A 509 -7.37 6.02 -30.89
C ARG A 509 -7.74 7.41 -31.38
N ASP A 510 -9.02 7.65 -31.65
CA ASP A 510 -9.54 8.95 -32.10
C ASP A 510 -9.23 10.04 -31.07
N ILE A 511 -9.43 9.77 -29.77
CA ILE A 511 -9.06 10.70 -28.69
C ILE A 511 -7.55 10.98 -28.71
N ASN A 512 -6.71 9.96 -28.88
CA ASN A 512 -5.26 10.15 -28.93
C ASN A 512 -4.82 10.95 -30.17
N GLU A 513 -5.49 10.74 -31.32
CA GLU A 513 -5.27 11.50 -32.55
C GLU A 513 -5.66 12.97 -32.37
N ILE A 514 -6.82 13.25 -31.76
CA ILE A 514 -7.28 14.61 -31.43
C ILE A 514 -6.28 15.29 -30.50
N ILE A 515 -5.89 14.63 -29.39
CA ILE A 515 -4.90 15.19 -28.46
C ILE A 515 -3.58 15.47 -29.20
N SER A 516 -3.13 14.55 -30.05
CA SER A 516 -1.88 14.71 -30.80
C SER A 516 -1.95 15.88 -31.79
N ALA A 517 -3.07 16.01 -32.53
CA ALA A 517 -3.29 17.10 -33.47
C ALA A 517 -3.33 18.48 -32.79
N GLU A 518 -4.03 18.57 -31.65
CA GLU A 518 -4.22 19.84 -30.93
C GLU A 518 -2.99 20.27 -30.12
N THR A 519 -2.23 19.31 -29.59
CA THR A 519 -1.10 19.60 -28.68
C THR A 519 0.27 19.48 -29.34
N GLY A 520 0.33 18.88 -30.53
CA GLY A 520 1.58 18.55 -31.23
C GLY A 520 2.39 17.41 -30.59
N ILE A 521 1.86 16.79 -29.52
CA ILE A 521 2.52 15.68 -28.83
C ILE A 521 2.28 14.39 -29.62
N PRO A 522 3.31 13.57 -29.90
CA PRO A 522 3.13 12.33 -30.65
C PRO A 522 2.23 11.34 -29.89
N ILE A 523 1.39 10.60 -30.62
CA ILE A 523 0.48 9.58 -30.08
C ILE A 523 1.22 8.60 -29.16
N SER A 524 2.44 8.20 -29.53
CA SER A 524 3.27 7.30 -28.70
C SER A 524 3.57 7.86 -27.32
N ALA A 525 3.79 9.18 -27.19
CA ALA A 525 4.00 9.81 -25.89
C ALA A 525 2.71 9.86 -25.06
N VAL A 526 1.55 10.08 -25.69
CA VAL A 526 0.23 10.02 -25.01
C VAL A 526 -0.07 8.60 -24.52
N GLU A 527 0.25 7.59 -25.32
CA GLU A 527 0.13 6.19 -24.93
C GLU A 527 1.10 5.84 -23.79
N ASP A 528 2.34 6.31 -23.84
CA ASP A 528 3.32 6.09 -22.78
C ASP A 528 2.91 6.78 -21.47
N LEU A 529 2.37 8.00 -21.51
CA LEU A 529 1.77 8.64 -20.33
C LEU A 529 0.70 7.75 -19.68
N ARG A 530 -0.22 7.20 -20.47
CA ARG A 530 -1.24 6.26 -19.98
C ARG A 530 -0.60 4.99 -19.41
N ARG A 531 0.43 4.43 -20.04
CA ARG A 531 1.15 3.26 -19.51
C ARG A 531 1.84 3.55 -18.18
N PHE A 532 2.31 4.78 -17.97
CA PHE A 532 2.94 5.21 -16.73
C PHE A 532 1.95 5.69 -15.67
N GLY A 533 0.65 5.73 -15.97
CA GLY A 533 -0.38 6.24 -15.07
C GLY A 533 -0.24 7.73 -14.79
N LEU A 534 0.35 8.47 -15.73
CA LEU A 534 0.50 9.92 -15.66
C LEU A 534 -0.66 10.55 -16.43
N ARG A 535 -1.34 11.50 -15.80
CA ARG A 535 -2.33 12.30 -16.53
C ARG A 535 -1.58 13.21 -17.49
N PHE A 536 -2.16 13.40 -18.68
CA PHE A 536 -1.65 14.35 -19.65
C PHE A 536 -1.39 15.73 -19.02
N GLU A 537 -2.35 16.17 -18.19
CA GLU A 537 -2.32 17.48 -17.52
C GLU A 537 -1.18 17.60 -16.48
N ASP A 538 -0.76 16.48 -15.88
CA ASP A 538 0.32 16.47 -14.88
C ASP A 538 1.71 16.64 -15.53
N VAL A 539 1.86 16.28 -16.80
CA VAL A 539 3.15 16.32 -17.52
C VAL A 539 3.26 17.52 -18.45
N PHE A 540 2.18 17.83 -19.17
CA PHE A 540 2.17 18.88 -20.19
C PHE A 540 1.40 20.14 -19.77
N GLY A 541 0.82 20.14 -18.56
CA GLY A 541 -0.03 21.22 -18.06
C GLY A 541 -1.48 21.09 -18.54
N ALA A 542 -2.36 21.96 -18.04
CA ALA A 542 -3.77 21.93 -18.38
C ALA A 542 -3.99 22.09 -19.89
N MET A 543 -4.82 21.23 -20.48
CA MET A 543 -5.24 21.36 -21.88
C MET A 543 -5.98 22.68 -22.10
N HIS A 544 -5.87 23.21 -23.32
CA HIS A 544 -6.62 24.40 -23.72
C HIS A 544 -8.13 24.14 -23.49
N PRO A 545 -8.91 25.11 -22.99
CA PRO A 545 -10.33 24.92 -22.64
C PRO A 545 -11.19 24.35 -23.77
N ASP A 546 -10.80 24.60 -25.03
CA ASP A 546 -11.51 24.14 -26.22
C ASP A 546 -11.25 22.66 -26.55
N VAL A 547 -10.10 22.11 -26.13
CA VAL A 547 -9.76 20.68 -26.28
C VAL A 547 -10.37 19.85 -25.14
N ARG A 548 -10.71 20.50 -24.03
CA ARG A 548 -11.26 19.84 -22.83
C ARG A 548 -12.77 19.60 -22.90
N LYS A 549 -13.47 20.37 -23.73
CA LYS A 549 -14.91 20.22 -23.99
C LYS A 549 -15.12 19.14 -25.04
#